data_AF-A0A158C5M9-F1
#
_entry.id   AF-A0A158C5M9-F1
#
_cell.length_a   1.000
_cell.length_b   1.000
_cell.length_c   1.000
_cell.angle_alpha   90.00
_cell.angle_beta   90.00
_cell.angle_gamma   90.00
#
_symmetry.space_group_name_H-M   'P 1'
#
loop_
_entity.id
_entity.type
_entity.pdbx_description
1 polymer ?
#
loop_
_entity_poly.entity_id
_entity_poly.type
_entity_poly.pdbx_seq_one_letter_code
_entity_poly.pdbx_strand_id
1 'polypeptide(L)'
;MKRNANATAVPAFRQRRPAQLAERELIHLEMVLASLAEGSPASERLPARYWDMRISRLDAEYDLVPSQSQRVASLQRKLALLDNALDSAADAQEGQESRRVAA
;
A
#
# COMPACT_ATOMS: atom_id res chain seq x y z
N MET A 1 -24.61 45.47 20.54
CA MET A 1 -23.88 44.32 21.13
C MET A 1 -23.43 43.40 20.00
N LYS A 2 -22.12 43.36 19.71
CA LYS A 2 -21.53 42.51 18.67
C LYS A 2 -21.33 41.10 19.26
N ARG A 3 -22.02 40.09 18.74
CA ARG A 3 -21.78 38.69 19.11
C ARG A 3 -20.77 38.11 18.13
N ASN A 4 -19.54 37.97 18.60
CA ASN A 4 -18.46 37.32 17.88
C ASN A 4 -18.73 35.81 17.95
N ALA A 5 -19.30 35.25 16.89
CA ALA A 5 -19.37 33.81 16.72
C ALA A 5 -17.99 33.30 16.29
N ASN A 6 -17.07 33.19 17.25
CA ASN A 6 -15.95 32.27 17.13
C ASN A 6 -16.54 30.86 17.17
N ALA A 7 -17.00 30.39 16.01
CA ALA A 7 -17.27 28.99 15.79
C ALA A 7 -15.92 28.29 15.91
N THR A 8 -15.68 27.70 17.07
CA THR A 8 -14.60 26.76 17.35
C THR A 8 -14.58 25.76 16.21
N ALA A 9 -13.64 25.91 15.28
CA ALA A 9 -13.37 24.90 14.27
C ALA A 9 -12.84 23.68 15.02
N VAL A 10 -13.77 22.80 15.43
CA VAL A 10 -13.42 21.45 15.88
C VAL A 10 -12.63 20.86 14.71
N PRO A 11 -11.35 20.49 14.90
CA PRO A 11 -10.62 19.81 13.84
C PRO A 11 -11.48 18.61 13.48
N ALA A 12 -11.74 18.41 12.19
CA ALA A 12 -12.50 17.26 11.72
C ALA A 12 -11.82 15.99 12.25
N PHE A 13 -12.25 15.51 13.41
CA PHE A 13 -12.08 14.13 13.86
C PHE A 13 -12.84 13.34 12.82
N ARG A 14 -12.19 13.07 11.68
CA ARG A 14 -12.70 12.16 10.67
C ARG A 14 -13.02 10.90 11.46
N GLN A 15 -14.30 10.60 11.56
CA GLN A 15 -14.79 9.43 12.30
C GLN A 15 -14.18 8.22 11.60
N ARG A 16 -13.02 7.78 12.09
CA ARG A 16 -12.32 6.62 11.56
C ARG A 16 -13.26 5.44 11.68
N ARG A 17 -13.29 4.61 10.65
CA ARG A 17 -14.14 3.43 10.59
C ARG A 17 -13.68 2.42 11.65
N PRO A 18 -14.60 1.64 12.22
CA PRO A 18 -14.25 0.64 13.22
C PRO A 18 -13.24 -0.41 12.71
N ALA A 19 -12.35 -0.86 13.60
CA ALA A 19 -11.33 -1.89 13.35
C ALA A 19 -11.86 -3.16 12.66
N GLN A 20 -13.09 -3.56 12.97
CA GLN A 20 -13.71 -4.77 12.43
C GLN A 20 -13.88 -4.70 10.90
N LEU A 21 -14.07 -3.49 10.35
CA LEU A 21 -14.19 -3.30 8.91
C LEU A 21 -12.84 -3.36 8.20
N ALA A 22 -11.74 -3.04 8.89
CA ALA A 22 -10.39 -3.14 8.34
C ALA A 22 -9.96 -4.60 8.15
N GLU A 23 -10.49 -5.51 8.97
CA GLU A 23 -10.09 -6.93 8.98
C GLU A 23 -10.30 -7.61 7.62
N ARG A 24 -11.45 -7.39 6.99
CA ARG A 24 -11.75 -7.95 5.67
C ARG A 24 -10.82 -7.40 4.57
N GLU A 25 -10.51 -6.11 4.62
CA GLU A 25 -9.59 -5.48 3.67
C GLU A 25 -8.16 -6.00 3.88
N LEU A 26 -7.72 -6.18 5.12
CA LEU A 26 -6.41 -6.74 5.45
C LEU A 26 -6.25 -8.16 4.91
N ILE A 27 -7.23 -9.03 5.16
CA ILE A 27 -7.21 -10.41 4.62
C ILE A 27 -7.15 -10.39 3.09
N HIS A 28 -7.91 -9.51 2.44
CA HIS A 28 -7.87 -9.39 1.00
C HIS A 28 -6.49 -8.94 0.49
N LEU A 29 -5.89 -7.92 1.09
CA LEU A 29 -4.56 -7.43 0.72
C LEU A 29 -3.47 -8.47 0.93
N GLU A 30 -3.57 -9.26 2.01
CA GLU A 30 -2.65 -10.36 2.29
C GLU A 30 -2.72 -11.46 1.22
N MET A 31 -3.92 -11.87 0.82
CA MET A 31 -4.09 -12.86 -0.25
C MET A 31 -3.56 -12.36 -1.58
N VAL A 32 -3.89 -11.11 -1.94
CA VAL A 32 -3.40 -10.50 -3.18
C VAL A 32 -1.87 -10.49 -3.19
N LEU A 33 -1.21 -9.95 -2.16
CA LEU A 33 0.25 -9.92 -2.11
C LEU A 33 0.90 -11.30 -2.04
N ALA A 34 0.26 -12.30 -1.40
CA ALA A 34 0.74 -13.67 -1.41
C ALA A 34 0.73 -14.27 -2.83
N SER A 35 -0.40 -14.16 -3.54
CA SER A 35 -0.52 -14.65 -4.93
C SER A 35 0.47 -13.99 -5.91
N LEU A 36 0.88 -12.77 -5.61
CA LEU A 36 1.86 -12.04 -6.43
C LEU A 36 3.29 -12.57 -6.20
N ALA A 37 3.63 -12.90 -4.96
CA ALA A 37 4.92 -13.52 -4.63
C ALA A 37 5.11 -14.89 -5.28
N GLU A 38 4.02 -15.60 -5.58
CA GLU A 38 4.02 -16.92 -6.23
C GLU A 38 4.14 -16.86 -7.76
N GLY A 39 4.32 -15.67 -8.35
CA GLY A 39 4.61 -15.53 -9.79
C GLY A 39 3.39 -15.50 -10.70
N SER A 40 2.24 -15.04 -10.18
CA SER A 40 1.04 -14.82 -11.02
C SER A 40 1.35 -13.88 -12.20
N PRO A 41 0.89 -14.18 -13.44
CA PRO A 41 1.11 -13.33 -14.62
C PRO A 41 0.45 -11.94 -14.52
N ALA A 42 -0.42 -11.72 -13.52
CA ALA A 42 -0.89 -10.38 -13.15
C ALA A 42 0.24 -9.46 -12.62
N SER A 43 1.44 -10.00 -12.36
CA SER A 43 2.64 -9.29 -11.92
C SER A 43 3.31 -8.43 -13.00
N GLU A 44 2.90 -8.51 -14.26
CA GLU A 44 3.56 -7.77 -15.37
C GLU A 44 3.56 -6.24 -15.21
N ARG A 45 2.72 -5.69 -14.32
CA ARG A 45 2.80 -4.28 -13.91
C ARG A 45 1.99 -4.08 -12.63
N LEU A 46 2.54 -4.59 -11.53
CA LEU A 46 2.11 -4.17 -10.20
C LEU A 46 2.39 -2.67 -10.07
N PRO A 47 1.39 -1.77 -9.99
CA PRO A 47 1.67 -0.39 -9.65
C PRO A 47 1.91 -0.40 -8.15
N ALA A 48 3.15 -0.60 -7.70
CA ALA A 48 3.48 -0.62 -6.27
C ALA A 48 2.92 0.61 -5.57
N ARG A 49 2.98 1.77 -6.23
CA ARG A 49 2.34 3.02 -5.79
C ARG A 49 0.83 2.90 -5.48
N TYR A 50 0.08 2.14 -6.28
CA TYR A 50 -1.36 1.94 -6.05
C TYR A 50 -1.61 1.12 -4.79
N TRP A 51 -0.87 0.03 -4.61
CA TRP A 51 -1.02 -0.83 -3.44
C TRP A 51 -0.50 -0.17 -2.16
N ASP A 52 0.59 0.58 -2.25
CA ASP A 52 1.12 1.36 -1.14
C ASP A 52 0.11 2.42 -0.68
N MET A 53 -0.49 3.15 -1.63
CA MET A 53 -1.59 4.06 -1.35
C MET A 53 -2.76 3.34 -0.68
N ARG A 54 -3.16 2.16 -1.19
CA ARG A 54 -4.31 1.41 -0.65
C ARG A 54 -4.05 0.91 0.77
N ILE A 55 -2.84 0.42 1.06
CA ILE A 55 -2.43 -0.03 2.39
C ILE A 55 -2.37 1.18 3.35
N SER A 56 -1.79 2.30 2.91
CA SER A 56 -1.70 3.52 3.72
C SER A 56 -3.07 4.14 4.05
N ARG A 57 -4.07 3.95 3.18
CA ARG A 57 -5.45 4.36 3.48
C ARG A 57 -6.07 3.59 4.64
N LEU A 58 -5.65 2.35 4.91
CA LEU A 58 -6.17 1.62 6.08
C LEU A 58 -5.80 2.33 7.39
N ASP A 59 -4.57 2.80 7.50
CA ASP A 59 -4.09 3.53 8.69
C ASP A 59 -4.73 4.93 8.84
N ALA A 60 -5.09 5.55 7.71
CA ALA A 60 -5.75 6.85 7.69
C ALA A 60 -7.25 6.78 7.97
N GLU A 61 -7.94 5.74 7.46
CA GLU A 61 -9.40 5.65 7.43
C GLU A 61 -9.98 4.81 8.56
N TYR A 62 -9.21 3.91 9.17
CA TYR A 62 -9.69 2.98 10.19
C TYR A 62 -9.01 3.22 11.53
N ASP A 63 -9.74 2.91 12.60
CA ASP A 63 -9.21 2.89 13.95
C ASP A 63 -8.59 1.51 14.22
N LEU A 64 -7.39 1.29 13.68
CA LEU A 64 -6.72 -0.01 13.70
C LEU A 64 -6.30 -0.40 15.13
N VAL A 65 -6.54 -1.66 15.50
CA VAL A 65 -5.94 -2.25 16.71
C VAL A 65 -4.46 -2.60 16.45
N PRO A 66 -3.62 -2.75 17.50
CA PRO A 66 -2.18 -2.95 17.33
C PRO A 66 -1.78 -4.11 16.39
N SER A 67 -2.51 -5.22 16.45
CA SER A 67 -2.27 -6.37 15.55
C SER A 67 -2.55 -6.04 14.08
N GLN A 68 -3.55 -5.20 13.80
CA GLN A 68 -3.88 -4.74 12.46
C GLN A 68 -2.84 -3.73 11.95
N SER A 69 -2.41 -2.78 12.78
CA SER A 69 -1.32 -1.86 12.43
C SER A 69 -0.01 -2.59 12.12
N GLN A 70 0.31 -3.65 12.87
CA GLN A 70 1.47 -4.49 12.60
C GLN A 70 1.37 -5.21 11.25
N ARG A 71 0.17 -5.66 10.87
CA ARG A 71 -0.09 -6.27 9.55
C ARG A 71 0.07 -5.25 8.44
N VAL A 72 -0.46 -4.04 8.58
CA VAL A 72 -0.24 -2.92 7.64
C VAL A 72 1.25 -2.68 7.42
N ALA A 73 2.04 -2.56 8.49
CA ALA A 73 3.49 -2.36 8.40
C ALA A 73 4.22 -3.55 7.75
N SER A 74 3.72 -4.78 7.95
CA SER A 74 4.23 -5.97 7.27
C SER A 74 3.95 -5.94 5.77
N LEU A 75 2.74 -5.55 5.37
CA LEU A 75 2.34 -5.42 3.96
C LEU A 75 3.16 -4.35 3.24
N GLN A 76 3.37 -3.18 3.85
CA GLN A 76 4.22 -2.12 3.30
C GLN A 76 5.65 -2.60 3.06
N ARG A 77 6.25 -3.32 4.03
CA ARG A 77 7.60 -3.89 3.86
C ARG A 77 7.66 -4.93 2.74
N LYS A 78 6.68 -5.82 2.65
CA LYS A 78 6.60 -6.82 1.56
C LYS A 78 6.50 -6.14 0.20
N LEU A 79 5.67 -5.11 0.09
CA LEU A 79 5.50 -4.37 -1.14
C LEU A 79 6.79 -3.67 -1.58
N ALA A 80 7.51 -3.04 -0.65
CA ALA A 80 8.81 -2.42 -0.94
C ALA A 80 9.85 -3.45 -1.42
N LEU A 81 9.84 -4.67 -0.87
CA LEU A 81 10.73 -5.74 -1.34
C LEU A 81 10.38 -6.20 -2.77
N LEU A 82 9.09 -6.30 -3.09
CA LEU A 82 8.62 -6.64 -4.44
C LEU A 82 8.98 -5.54 -5.45
N ASP A 83 8.80 -4.28 -5.09
CA ASP A 83 9.14 -3.12 -5.93
C ASP A 83 10.64 -3.13 -6.28
N ASN A 84 11.51 -3.27 -5.28
CA ASN A 84 12.96 -3.39 -5.49
C ASN A 84 13.35 -4.61 -6.35
N ALA A 85 12.67 -5.75 -6.17
CA ALA A 85 12.95 -6.96 -6.95
C ALA A 85 12.55 -6.79 -8.43
N LEU A 86 11.46 -6.09 -8.69
CA LEU A 86 11.00 -5.76 -10.05
C LEU A 86 11.93 -4.75 -10.73
N ASP A 87 12.34 -3.69 -10.02
CA ASP A 87 13.31 -2.71 -10.55
C ASP A 87 14.63 -3.39 -10.91
N SER A 88 15.16 -4.24 -10.03
CA SER A 88 16.39 -5.00 -10.29
C SER A 88 16.26 -5.99 -11.45
N ALA A 89 15.06 -6.55 -11.68
CA ALA A 89 14.82 -7.44 -12.81
C ALA A 89 14.76 -6.68 -14.14
N ALA A 90 14.16 -5.48 -14.14
CA ALA A 90 14.11 -4.61 -15.31
C ALA A 90 15.50 -4.15 -15.76
N ASP A 91 16.35 -3.69 -14.82
CA ASP A 91 17.72 -3.26 -15.10
C ASP A 91 18.57 -4.41 -15.71
N ALA A 92 18.36 -5.64 -15.25
CA ALA A 92 19.06 -6.82 -15.75
C ALA A 92 18.67 -7.18 -17.20
N GLN A 93 17.41 -6.94 -17.58
CA GLN A 93 16.93 -7.16 -18.94
C GLN A 93 17.49 -6.13 -19.92
N GLU A 94 17.55 -4.85 -19.54
CA GLU A 94 18.08 -3.76 -20.38
C GLU A 94 19.59 -3.94 -20.70
N GLY A 95 20.37 -4.42 -19.71
CA GLY A 95 21.78 -4.74 -19.90
C GLY A 95 22.05 -5.94 -20.82
N GLN A 96 21.12 -6.90 -20.91
CA GLN A 96 21.21 -8.03 -21.83
C GLN A 96 20.77 -7.66 -23.26
N GLU A 97 19.74 -6.83 -23.41
CA GLU A 97 19.29 -6.30 -24.71
C GLU A 97 20.44 -5.55 -25.40
N SER A 98 21.07 -4.61 -24.69
CA SER A 98 22.17 -3.77 -25.22
C SER A 98 23.40 -4.58 -25.66
N ARG A 99 23.67 -5.73 -25.03
CA ARG A 99 24.78 -6.62 -25.41
C ARG A 99 24.48 -7.43 -26.68
N ARG A 100 23.21 -7.70 -26.98
CA ARG A 100 22.80 -8.48 -28.17
C ARG A 100 22.74 -7.64 -29.44
N VAL A 101 22.51 -6.34 -29.34
CA VAL A 101 22.50 -5.44 -30.52
C VAL A 101 23.91 -5.04 -30.98
N ALA A 102 24.95 -5.32 -30.18
CA ALA A 102 26.34 -4.97 -30.46
C ALA A 102 27.21 -6.12 -30.99
N ALA A 103 26.62 -7.27 -31.33
CA ALA A 103 27.30 -8.45 -31.89
C ALA A 103 26.80 -8.76 -33.30
#